data_AF-A0A7W0FFF0-F1
#
_entry.id   AF-A0A7W0FFF0-F1
#
_cell.length_a   1.000
_cell.length_b   1.000
_cell.length_c   1.000
_cell.angle_alpha   90.00
_cell.angle_beta   90.00
_cell.angle_gamma   90.00
#
_symmetry.space_group_name_H-M   'P 1'
#
loop_
_entity.id
_entity.type
_entity.pdbx_description
1 polymer ?
#
loop_
_entity_poly.entity_id
_entity_poly.type
_entity_poly.pdbx_seq_one_letter_code
_entity_poly.pdbx_strand_id
1 'polypeptide(L)'
;MVLSYIVYGKDNALEFTKHFLDAFFKGYKEYNHLGPKWHKEIPYFLKLRGISLFAQILFTMGEDPDDEWCKQYMINRRYRIEKQIPFIDFHFDSLTLS
;
A
#
# COMPACT_ATOMS: atom_id res chain seq x y z
N MET A 1 2.25 1.20 6.20
CA MET A 1 3.43 0.62 5.53
C MET A 1 3.97 1.66 4.56
N VAL A 2 5.28 1.91 4.52
CA VAL A 2 5.87 3.00 3.70
C VAL A 2 5.54 2.87 2.21
N LEU A 3 5.44 1.64 1.69
CA LEU A 3 5.06 1.33 0.31
C LEU A 3 3.74 2.01 -0.11
N SER A 4 2.75 2.10 0.78
CA SER A 4 1.45 2.70 0.44
C SER A 4 1.53 4.19 0.09
N TYR A 5 2.54 4.88 0.61
CA TYR A 5 2.78 6.30 0.32
C TYR A 5 3.56 6.49 -0.98
N ILE A 6 4.55 5.63 -1.23
CA ILE A 6 5.46 5.80 -2.36
C ILE A 6 4.82 5.35 -3.68
N VAL A 7 3.94 4.35 -3.63
CA VAL A 7 3.26 3.81 -4.82
C VAL A 7 2.09 4.68 -5.26
N TYR A 8 1.51 5.47 -4.35
CA TYR A 8 0.33 6.25 -4.66
C TYR A 8 0.63 7.35 -5.69
N GLY A 9 -0.13 7.39 -6.78
CA GLY A 9 0.05 8.36 -7.87
C GLY A 9 1.14 8.01 -8.90
N LYS A 10 1.70 6.80 -8.86
CA LYS A 10 2.62 6.31 -9.90
C LYS A 10 1.85 5.52 -10.97
N ASP A 11 2.07 5.87 -12.24
CA ASP A 11 1.55 5.12 -13.39
C ASP A 11 2.06 3.66 -13.40
N ASN A 12 3.28 3.43 -12.90
CA ASN A 12 3.98 2.15 -12.92
C ASN A 12 3.91 1.44 -11.56
N ALA A 13 2.80 1.57 -10.82
CA ALA A 13 2.66 1.11 -9.44
C ALA A 13 3.10 -0.35 -9.21
N LEU A 14 2.80 -1.25 -10.15
CA LEU A 14 3.14 -2.67 -10.06
C LEU A 14 4.65 -2.92 -10.21
N GLU A 15 5.25 -2.34 -11.24
CA GLU A 15 6.67 -2.46 -11.51
C GLU A 15 7.49 -1.87 -10.36
N PHE A 16 7.09 -0.69 -9.86
CA PHE A 16 7.72 -0.06 -8.71
C PHE A 16 7.59 -0.93 -7.45
N THR A 17 6.40 -1.48 -7.20
CA THR A 17 6.14 -2.35 -6.03
C THR A 17 7.06 -3.56 -6.06
N LYS A 18 7.22 -4.21 -7.21
CA LYS A 18 8.12 -5.34 -7.37
C LYS A 18 9.56 -4.95 -7.03
N HIS A 19 10.09 -3.93 -7.71
CA HIS A 19 11.48 -3.50 -7.51
C HIS A 19 11.77 -3.08 -6.06
N PHE A 20 10.82 -2.35 -5.45
CA PHE A 20 10.94 -1.95 -4.05
C PHE A 20 10.99 -3.16 -3.12
N LEU A 21 10.06 -4.11 -3.27
CA LEU A 21 9.98 -5.27 -2.38
C LEU A 21 11.15 -6.23 -2.57
N ASP A 22 11.60 -6.44 -3.80
CA ASP A 22 12.79 -7.25 -4.10
C ASP A 22 14.03 -6.68 -3.39
N ALA A 23 14.27 -5.38 -3.54
CA ALA A 23 15.39 -4.71 -2.87
C ALA A 23 15.25 -4.70 -1.34
N PHE A 24 14.04 -4.42 -0.84
CA PHE A 24 13.76 -4.35 0.59
C PHE A 24 13.95 -5.70 1.27
N PHE A 25 13.37 -6.78 0.73
CA PHE A 25 13.49 -8.11 1.31
C PHE A 25 14.88 -8.70 1.16
N LYS A 26 15.62 -8.34 0.10
CA LYS A 26 17.04 -8.70 -0.04
C LYS A 26 17.88 -8.16 1.13
N GLY A 27 17.67 -6.92 1.55
CA GLY A 27 18.36 -6.37 2.74
C GLY A 27 17.78 -6.90 4.06
N TYR A 28 16.45 -7.05 4.15
CA TYR A 28 15.79 -7.51 5.38
C TYR A 28 16.26 -8.90 5.82
N LYS A 29 16.43 -9.82 4.86
CA LYS A 29 16.84 -11.21 5.14
C LYS A 29 18.24 -11.34 5.74
N GLU A 30 19.09 -10.31 5.60
CA GLU A 30 20.43 -10.29 6.20
C GLU A 30 20.38 -10.16 7.73
N TYR A 31 19.30 -9.58 8.27
CA TYR A 31 19.16 -9.28 9.70
C TYR A 31 18.01 -10.01 10.37
N ASN A 32 17.01 -10.50 9.62
CA ASN A 32 15.87 -11.18 10.20
C ASN A 32 15.23 -12.20 9.24
N HIS A 33 14.53 -13.19 9.78
CA HIS A 33 13.78 -14.19 9.00
C HIS A 33 12.28 -13.86 8.99
N LEU A 34 11.74 -13.59 7.81
CA LEU A 34 10.30 -13.45 7.61
C LEU A 34 9.76 -14.68 6.87
N GLY A 35 8.91 -15.46 7.55
CA GLY A 35 8.32 -16.66 6.96
C GLY A 35 7.36 -16.33 5.79
N PRO A 36 7.21 -17.22 4.78
CA PRO A 36 6.40 -16.96 3.58
C PRO A 36 4.93 -16.64 3.84
N LYS A 37 4.38 -17.10 4.99
CA LYS A 37 3.02 -16.77 5.41
C LYS A 37 2.77 -15.27 5.48
N TRP A 38 3.78 -14.47 5.81
CA TRP A 38 3.63 -13.03 5.98
C TRP A 38 3.49 -12.30 4.65
N HIS A 39 3.96 -12.87 3.54
CA HIS A 39 3.77 -12.26 2.21
C HIS A 39 2.28 -12.19 1.85
N LYS A 40 1.51 -13.23 2.21
CA LYS A 40 0.05 -13.30 2.05
C LYS A 40 -0.69 -12.25 2.86
N GLU A 41 -0.08 -11.75 3.93
CA GLU A 41 -0.69 -10.75 4.82
C GLU A 41 -0.46 -9.30 4.36
N ILE A 42 0.51 -9.06 3.47
CA ILE A 42 0.87 -7.71 2.99
C ILE A 42 -0.33 -6.97 2.39
N PRO A 43 -1.19 -7.59 1.53
CA PRO A 43 -2.38 -6.93 1.01
C PRO A 43 -3.33 -6.42 2.10
N TYR A 44 -3.50 -7.19 3.19
CA TYR A 44 -4.36 -6.81 4.30
C TYR A 44 -3.77 -5.65 5.10
N PHE A 45 -2.46 -5.65 5.35
CA PHE A 45 -1.80 -4.51 5.99
C PHE A 45 -1.84 -3.24 5.14
N LEU A 46 -1.69 -3.35 3.83
CA LEU A 46 -1.85 -2.24 2.89
C LEU A 46 -3.27 -1.68 2.92
N LYS A 47 -4.28 -2.55 2.94
CA LYS A 47 -5.67 -2.17 3.04
C LYS A 47 -5.98 -1.49 4.38
N LEU A 48 -5.53 -2.06 5.49
CA LEU A 48 -5.66 -1.47 6.82
C LEU A 48 -5.03 -0.07 6.84
N ARG A 49 -3.83 0.08 6.27
CA ARG A 49 -3.20 1.40 6.16
C ARG A 49 -4.04 2.36 5.31
N GLY A 50 -4.56 1.89 4.18
CA GLY A 50 -5.42 2.69 3.31
C GLY A 50 -6.68 3.20 4.00
N ILE A 51 -7.36 2.33 4.76
CA ILE A 51 -8.54 2.71 5.55
C ILE A 51 -8.15 3.70 6.66
N SER A 52 -7.06 3.43 7.38
CA SER A 52 -6.62 4.30 8.48
C SER A 52 -6.29 5.72 8.01
N LEU A 53 -5.65 5.84 6.84
CA LEU A 53 -5.28 7.13 6.28
C LEU A 53 -6.51 7.88 5.73
N PHE A 54 -7.43 7.16 5.06
CA PHE A 54 -8.71 7.73 4.64
C PHE A 54 -9.50 8.29 5.83
N ALA A 55 -9.63 7.50 6.91
CA ALA A 55 -10.31 7.94 8.13
C ALA A 55 -9.61 9.13 8.79
N GLN A 56 -8.27 9.13 8.82
CA GLN A 56 -7.49 10.24 9.36
C GLN A 56 -7.73 11.54 8.60
N ILE A 57 -7.59 11.54 7.26
CA ILE A 57 -7.82 12.72 6.42
C ILE A 57 -9.26 13.21 6.60
N LEU A 58 -10.24 12.31 6.51
CA LEU A 58 -11.66 12.64 6.67
C LEU A 58 -11.94 13.31 8.03
N PHE A 59 -11.38 12.77 9.10
CA PHE A 59 -11.57 13.32 10.45
C PHE A 59 -10.91 14.68 10.63
N THR A 60 -9.70 14.88 10.09
CA THR A 60 -8.94 16.12 10.32
C THR A 60 -9.22 17.24 9.34
N MET A 61 -9.60 16.90 8.10
CA MET A 61 -9.68 17.85 6.97
C MET A 61 -11.03 17.80 6.24
N GLY A 62 -11.92 16.85 6.57
CA GLY A 62 -13.21 16.70 5.91
C GLY A 62 -13.14 15.94 4.58
N GLU A 63 -14.24 16.02 3.80
CA GLU A 63 -14.37 15.29 2.54
C GLU A 63 -13.66 15.97 1.36
N ASP A 64 -13.44 17.28 1.42
CA ASP A 64 -12.74 18.08 0.40
C ASP A 64 -11.56 18.82 1.06
N PRO A 65 -10.43 18.13 1.30
CA PRO A 65 -9.25 18.76 1.88
C PRO A 65 -8.58 19.75 0.90
N ASP A 66 -8.08 20.87 1.42
CA ASP A 66 -7.37 21.89 0.63
C ASP A 66 -6.01 21.42 0.10
N ASP A 67 -5.37 20.46 0.79
CA ASP A 67 -4.09 19.89 0.36
C ASP A 67 -4.28 18.99 -0.88
N GLU A 68 -3.56 19.31 -1.96
CA GLU A 68 -3.68 18.62 -3.25
C GLU A 68 -3.41 17.12 -3.14
N TRP A 69 -2.43 16.70 -2.34
CA TRP A 69 -2.14 15.27 -2.20
C TRP A 69 -3.28 14.55 -1.47
N CYS A 70 -3.81 15.13 -0.40
CA CYS A 70 -4.97 14.60 0.32
C CYS A 70 -6.20 14.55 -0.60
N LYS A 71 -6.44 15.60 -1.39
CA LYS A 71 -7.54 15.64 -2.35
C LYS A 71 -7.44 14.51 -3.36
N GLN A 72 -6.28 14.34 -3.98
CA GLN A 72 -6.00 13.22 -4.90
C GLN A 72 -6.13 11.86 -4.20
N TYR A 73 -5.73 11.74 -2.92
CA TYR A 73 -5.86 10.51 -2.15
C TYR A 73 -7.31 10.08 -1.90
N MET A 74 -8.18 11.07 -1.67
CA MET A 74 -9.59 10.89 -1.33
C MET A 74 -10.44 10.50 -2.55
N ILE A 75 -10.04 10.87 -3.77
CA ILE A 75 -10.76 10.52 -5.01
C ILE A 75 -11.02 9.01 -5.08
N ASN A 76 -12.30 8.63 -5.22
CA ASN A 76 -12.79 7.25 -5.29
C ASN A 76 -12.40 6.35 -4.10
N ARG A 77 -11.83 6.90 -3.01
CA ARG A 77 -11.27 6.11 -1.91
C ARG A 77 -12.35 5.32 -1.16
N ARG A 78 -13.45 5.97 -0.83
CA ARG A 78 -14.62 5.36 -0.17
C ARG A 78 -15.12 4.16 -0.99
N TYR A 79 -15.37 4.37 -2.28
CA TYR A 79 -15.80 3.31 -3.21
C TYR A 79 -14.84 2.11 -3.22
N ARG A 80 -13.53 2.37 -3.34
CA ARG A 80 -12.51 1.29 -3.35
C ARG A 80 -12.50 0.48 -2.05
N ILE A 81 -12.63 1.15 -0.90
CA ILE A 81 -12.70 0.50 0.41
C ILE A 81 -13.94 -0.39 0.51
N GLU A 82 -15.12 0.16 0.18
CA GLU A 82 -16.40 -0.55 0.26
C GLU A 82 -16.47 -1.75 -0.69
N LYS A 83 -15.96 -1.60 -1.92
CA LYS A 83 -15.88 -2.68 -2.92
C LYS A 83 -14.71 -3.62 -2.73
N GLN A 84 -13.96 -3.48 -1.63
CA GLN A 84 -12.84 -4.34 -1.28
C GLN A 84 -11.75 -4.40 -2.37
N ILE A 85 -11.60 -3.33 -3.16
CA ILE A 85 -10.62 -3.25 -4.23
C ILE A 85 -9.22 -3.21 -3.61
N PRO A 86 -8.27 -4.07 -4.04
CA PRO A 86 -6.91 -4.07 -3.52
C PRO A 86 -6.25 -2.68 -3.59
N PHE A 87 -5.38 -2.38 -2.62
CA PHE A 87 -4.63 -1.12 -2.65
C PHE A 87 -3.61 -1.12 -3.80
N ILE A 88 -2.97 -2.27 -4.03
CA ILE A 88 -2.08 -2.55 -5.16
C ILE A 88 -2.50 -3.92 -5.69
N ASP A 89 -2.73 -4.03 -6.99
CA ASP A 89 -3.12 -5.29 -7.65
C ASP A 89 -1.88 -6.14 -7.96
N PHE A 90 -1.17 -6.56 -6.91
CA PHE A 90 0.11 -7.25 -6.99
C PHE A 90 0.04 -8.64 -6.35
N HIS A 91 0.67 -9.64 -6.98
CA HIS A 91 0.77 -11.00 -6.46
C HIS A 91 1.90 -11.12 -5.43
N PHE A 92 1.63 -10.75 -4.16
CA PHE A 92 2.65 -10.79 -3.11
C PHE A 92 3.17 -12.21 -2.82
N ASP A 93 2.38 -13.23 -3.13
CA ASP A 93 2.77 -14.63 -2.95
C ASP A 93 3.87 -15.10 -3.91
N SER A 94 4.08 -14.38 -5.02
CA SER A 94 5.15 -14.68 -5.97
C SER A 94 6.50 -14.08 -5.59
N LEU A 95 6.60 -13.41 -4.42
CA LEU A 95 7.88 -12.91 -3.91
C LEU A 95 8.76 -14.10 -3.51
N THR A 96 9.65 -14.50 -4.42
CA THR A 96 10.66 -15.53 -4.17
C THR A 96 11.80 -14.98 -3.32
N LEU A 97 12.16 -15.70 -2.27
CA LEU A 97 13.40 -15.50 -1.53
C LEU A 97 14.57 -15.98 -2.40
N SER A 98 14.99 -15.21 -3.42
CA SER A 98 16.28 -15.43 -4.08
C SER A 98 17.40 -14.89 -3.21
#